data_AF-A0A6A6E3I5-F1
#
_entry.id   AF-A0A6A6E3I5-F1
#
_cell.length_a   1.000
_cell.length_b   1.000
_cell.length_c   1.000
_cell.angle_alpha   90.00
_cell.angle_beta   90.00
_cell.angle_gamma   90.00
#
_symmetry.space_group_name_H-M   'P 1'
#
loop_
_entity.id
_entity.type
_entity.pdbx_description
1 polymer ?
#
loop_
_entity_poly.entity_id
_entity_poly.type
_entity_poly.pdbx_seq_one_letter_code
_entity_poly.pdbx_strand_id
1 'polypeptide(L)' 'YLKEFSTKCERCIQAGIIKKERKEFYLMKGLPKHYAQKVLEYFNLRLNEPLHFKYQEIMKYLQRRVQVKSEA' A
#
# COMPACT_ATOMS: atom_id res chain seq x y z
N TYR A 1 -9.40 4.85 6.58
CA TYR A 1 -8.97 3.83 5.59
C TYR A 1 -7.48 3.45 5.69
N LEU A 2 -6.53 4.24 5.18
CA LEU A 2 -5.09 3.87 5.20
C LEU A 2 -4.53 3.64 6.62
N LYS A 3 -4.96 4.46 7.60
CA LYS A 3 -4.55 4.33 9.00
C LYS A 3 -5.02 3.02 9.65
N GLU A 4 -6.30 2.67 9.49
CA GLU A 4 -6.86 1.39 9.95
C GLU A 4 -6.21 0.18 9.28
N PHE A 5 -5.93 0.28 7.97
CA PHE A 5 -5.30 -0.82 7.24
C PHE A 5 -3.85 -1.03 7.68
N SER A 6 -3.13 0.05 7.97
CA SER A 6 -1.78 0.00 8.57
C SER A 6 -1.81 -0.70 9.93
N THR A 7 -2.76 -0.36 10.80
CA THR A 7 -2.91 -1.00 12.12
C THR A 7 -3.24 -2.49 12.00
N LYS A 8 -4.11 -2.89 11.04
CA LYS A 8 -4.38 -4.31 10.78
C LYS A 8 -3.15 -5.05 10.27
N CYS A 9 -2.40 -4.48 9.32
CA CYS A 9 -1.16 -5.09 8.85
C CYS A 9 -0.12 -5.26 9.97
N GLU A 10 0.01 -4.29 10.87
CA GLU A 10 0.93 -4.39 12.02
C GLU A 10 0.54 -5.52 12.97
N ARG A 11 -0.75 -5.67 13.28
CA ARG A 11 -1.23 -6.80 14.09
C ARG A 11 -0.93 -8.14 13.43
N CYS A 12 -1.11 -8.26 12.12
CA CYS A 12 -0.79 -9.48 11.37
C CYS A 12 0.72 -9.78 11.36
N ILE A 13 1.58 -8.76 11.38
CA ILE A 13 3.04 -8.93 11.49
C ILE A 13 3.43 -9.40 12.89
N GLN A 14 2.86 -8.79 13.93
CA GLN A 14 3.10 -9.19 15.31
C GLN A 14 2.62 -10.62 15.59
N ALA A 15 1.52 -11.04 14.97
CA ALA A 15 1.01 -12.40 15.05
C ALA A 15 1.80 -13.42 14.18
N GLY A 16 2.85 -13.00 13.47
CA GLY A 16 3.65 -13.87 12.61
C GLY A 16 2.94 -14.34 11.33
N ILE A 17 1.72 -13.87 11.07
CA ILE A 17 0.90 -14.22 9.89
C ILE A 17 1.52 -13.63 8.62
N ILE A 18 2.12 -12.44 8.74
CA ILE A 18 2.77 -11.74 7.63
C ILE A 18 4.21 -11.44 8.01
N LYS A 19 5.15 -11.78 7.13
CA LYS A 19 6.55 -11.36 7.29
C LYS A 19 6.66 -9.84 7.17
N LYS A 20 7.42 -9.20 8.06
CA LYS A 20 7.63 -7.73 8.08
C LYS A 20 8.10 -7.19 6.73
N GLU A 21 8.99 -7.90 6.07
CA GLU A 21 9.50 -7.65 4.71
C GLU A 21 8.41 -7.68 3.61
N ARG A 22 7.26 -8.30 3.88
CA ARG A 22 6.09 -8.31 2.98
C ARG A 22 5.01 -7.31 3.40
N LYS A 23 5.18 -6.55 4.50
CA LYS A 23 4.20 -5.56 5.00
C LYS A 23 3.66 -4.67 3.87
N GLU A 24 4.58 -4.21 3.04
CA GLU A 24 4.35 -3.25 1.96
C GLU A 24 3.48 -3.82 0.84
N PHE A 25 3.69 -5.09 0.50
CA PHE A 25 2.86 -5.84 -0.43
C PHE A 25 1.41 -6.01 0.05
N TYR A 26 1.23 -6.31 1.34
CA TYR A 26 -0.10 -6.49 1.92
C TYR A 26 -0.85 -5.18 2.09
N LEU A 27 -0.15 -4.08 2.36
CA LEU A 27 -0.73 -2.73 2.35
C LEU A 27 -1.29 -2.37 0.96
N MET A 28 -0.59 -2.76 -0.10
CA MET A 28 -1.06 -2.59 -1.49
C MET A 28 -2.33 -3.39 -1.80
N LYS A 29 -2.37 -4.67 -1.40
CA LYS A 29 -3.56 -5.53 -1.50
C LYS A 29 -4.77 -4.95 -0.74
N GLY A 30 -4.49 -4.17 0.30
CA GLY A 30 -5.49 -3.49 1.11
C GLY A 30 -6.05 -2.21 0.53
N LEU A 31 -5.47 -1.68 -0.54
CA LEU A 31 -5.99 -0.46 -1.14
C LEU A 31 -7.29 -0.72 -1.89
N PRO A 32 -8.17 0.29 -1.99
CA PRO A 32 -9.29 0.23 -2.91
C PRO A 32 -8.77 -0.04 -4.33
N LYS A 33 -9.47 -0.90 -5.07
CA LYS A 33 -9.05 -1.40 -6.40
C LYS A 33 -8.55 -0.27 -7.33
N HIS A 34 -9.22 0.87 -7.33
CA HIS A 34 -8.87 2.03 -8.16
C HIS A 34 -7.54 2.70 -7.77
N TYR A 35 -7.18 2.72 -6.48
CA TYR A 35 -5.88 3.23 -6.04
C TYR A 35 -4.78 2.19 -6.25
N ALA A 36 -5.08 0.92 -5.99
CA ALA A 36 -4.15 -0.18 -6.25
C ALA A 36 -3.73 -0.19 -7.74
N GLN A 37 -4.69 -0.13 -8.66
CA GLN A 37 -4.42 -0.14 -10.09
C GLN A 37 -3.55 1.05 -10.54
N LYS A 38 -3.86 2.27 -10.07
CA LYS A 38 -3.04 3.46 -10.37
C LYS A 38 -1.63 3.38 -9.82
N VAL A 39 -1.44 2.75 -8.67
CA VAL A 39 -0.10 2.57 -8.10
C VAL A 39 0.68 1.50 -8.85
N LEU A 40 0.04 0.40 -9.20
CA LEU A 40 0.66 -0.64 -10.04
C LEU A 40 1.11 -0.07 -11.39
N GLU A 41 0.26 0.73 -12.04
CA GLU A 41 0.61 1.42 -13.29
C GLU A 41 1.73 2.44 -13.11
N TYR A 42 1.63 3.34 -12.12
CA TYR A 42 2.60 4.43 -11.93
C TYR A 42 4.01 3.93 -11.61
N PHE A 43 4.12 2.86 -10.82
CA PHE A 43 5.40 2.28 -10.42
C PHE A 43 5.82 1.09 -11.29
N ASN A 44 5.05 0.76 -12.34
CA ASN A 44 5.25 -0.41 -13.19
C ASN A 44 5.42 -1.71 -12.39
N LEU A 45 4.58 -1.90 -11.38
CA LEU A 45 4.66 -3.02 -10.44
C LEU A 45 3.70 -4.14 -10.84
N ARG A 46 4.17 -5.38 -10.68
CA ARG A 46 3.34 -6.58 -10.81
C ARG A 46 2.95 -7.08 -9.42
N LEU A 47 1.68 -7.44 -9.25
CA LEU A 47 1.12 -8.00 -8.00
C LEU A 47 1.75 -9.32 -7.54
N ASN A 48 2.69 -9.87 -8.29
CA ASN A 48 3.34 -11.15 -8.00
C ASN A 48 4.79 -10.96 -7.55
N GLU A 49 5.33 -9.74 -7.61
CA GLU A 49 6.73 -9.43 -7.31
C GLU A 49 6.82 -8.42 -6.16
N PRO A 50 6.78 -8.90 -4.90
CA PRO A 50 6.78 -8.03 -3.72
C PRO A 50 8.10 -7.25 -3.53
N LEU A 51 9.22 -7.73 -4.09
CA LEU A 51 10.55 -7.15 -3.90
C LEU A 51 10.74 -5.77 -4.56
N HIS A 52 9.88 -5.41 -5.52
CA HIS A 52 9.99 -4.13 -6.24
C HIS A 52 9.12 -3.01 -5.66
N PHE A 53 8.30 -3.29 -4.64
CA PHE A 53 7.41 -2.30 -4.05
C PHE A 53 8.18 -1.31 -3.18
N LYS A 54 8.52 -0.12 -3.71
CA LYS A 54 9.08 0.98 -2.92
C LYS A 54 7.98 1.72 -2.14
N TYR A 55 7.59 1.19 -0.98
CA TYR A 55 6.44 1.68 -0.22
C TYR A 55 6.50 3.16 0.16
N GLN A 56 7.69 3.69 0.52
CA GLN A 56 7.81 5.11 0.86
C GLN A 56 7.41 6.01 -0.31
N GLU A 57 7.73 5.62 -1.55
CA GLU A 57 7.36 6.39 -2.74
C GLU A 57 5.88 6.23 -3.06
N ILE A 58 5.37 5.01 -2.94
CA ILE A 58 3.94 4.69 -3.05
C ILE A 58 3.11 5.51 -2.05
N MET A 59 3.54 5.56 -0.79
CA MET A 59 2.84 6.27 0.27
C MET A 59 2.86 7.78 0.01
N LYS A 60 4.00 8.34 -0.44
CA LYS A 60 4.08 9.74 -0.87
C LYS A 60 3.16 10.02 -2.06
N TYR A 61 3.12 9.13 -3.05
CA TYR A 61 2.23 9.24 -4.21
C TYR A 61 0.75 9.23 -3.80
N LEU A 62 0.37 8.29 -2.93
CA LEU A 62 -0.99 8.19 -2.41
C LEU A 62 -1.35 9.38 -1.53
N GLN A 63 -0.45 9.87 -0.66
CA GLN A 63 -0.68 11.06 0.16
C GLN A 63 -0.93 12.30 -0.71
N ARG A 64 -0.10 12.53 -1.73
CA ARG A 64 -0.29 13.63 -2.69
C ARG A 64 -1.64 13.51 -3.41
N ARG A 65 -2.00 12.32 -3.91
CA ARG A 65 -3.25 12.08 -4.65
C ARG A 65 -4.50 12.13 -3.78
N VAL A 66 -4.43 11.69 -2.54
CA VAL A 66 -5.56 11.67 -1.59
C VAL A 66 -5.80 13.07 -1.03
N GLN A 67 -4.76 13.87 -0.75
CA GLN A 67 -4.93 15.29 -0.40
C GLN A 67 -5.64 16.06 -1.51
N VAL A 68 -5.26 15.85 -2.77
CA VAL A 68 -5.88 16.50 -3.94
C VAL A 68 -7.37 16.15 -4.13
N LYS A 69 -7.86 15.04 -3.56
CA LYS A 69 -9.29 14.67 -3.61
C LYS A 69 -10.11 15.16 -2.43
N SER A 70 -9.48 15.69 -1.38
CA SER A 70 -10.17 16.22 -0.20
C SER A 70 -10.41 17.72 -0.27
N GLU A 71 -9.91 18.40 -1.30
CA GLU A 71 -10.08 19.85 -1.54
C GLU A 71 -11.07 20.19 -2.67
N ALA A 72 -11.91 19.24 -3.11
CA ALA A 72 -12.92 19.45 -4.15
C ALA A 72 -14.34 19.11 -3.67
#